data_AF-A0A1H2XRT7-F1
#
_entry.id   AF-A0A1H2XRT7-F1
#
_cell.length_a   1.000
_cell.length_b   1.000
_cell.length_c   1.000
_cell.angle_alpha   90.00
_cell.angle_beta   90.00
_cell.angle_gamma   90.00
#
_symmetry.space_group_name_H-M   'P 1'
#
loop_
_entity.id
_entity.type
_entity.pdbx_description
1 polymer ?
#
loop_
_entity_poly.entity_id
_entity_poly.type
_entity_poly.pdbx_seq_one_letter_code
_entity_poly.pdbx_strand_id
1 'polypeptide(L)'
;MHQLNDVYTQALNRRHGHGGHFFQARYKAILVDKEHYLLELLHYVILNPLRAEGMINWLEDWLWSSYLTVIWGALRPEWLTTDWLLSLFGKRKKTG
;
A
#
# COMPACT_ATOMS: atom_id res chain seq x y z
N MET A 1 14.96 -4.56 2.43
CA MET A 1 13.89 -4.98 3.36
C MET A 1 14.40 -5.60 4.66
N HIS A 2 15.55 -6.27 4.70
CA HIS A 2 16.13 -6.84 5.94
C HIS A 2 16.22 -5.82 7.08
N GLN A 3 16.94 -4.71 6.86
CA GLN A 3 17.12 -3.66 7.88
C GLN A 3 15.79 -3.09 8.41
N LEU A 4 14.85 -2.76 7.52
CA LEU A 4 13.54 -2.21 7.92
C LEU A 4 12.78 -3.20 8.81
N ASN A 5 12.72 -4.46 8.40
CA ASN A 5 12.02 -5.51 9.14
C ASN A 5 12.69 -5.78 10.49
N ASP A 6 14.02 -5.77 10.55
CA ASP A 6 14.76 -6.00 11.79
C ASP A 6 14.55 -4.88 12.80
N VAL A 7 14.70 -3.63 12.34
CA VAL A 7 14.51 -2.45 13.21
C VAL A 7 13.08 -2.43 13.76
N TYR A 8 12.08 -2.70 12.90
CA TYR A 8 10.69 -2.79 13.34
C TYR A 8 10.47 -3.94 14.35
N THR A 9 11.00 -5.13 14.06
CA THR A 9 10.90 -6.31 14.95
C THR A 9 11.51 -6.02 16.31
N GLN A 10 12.72 -5.43 16.34
CA GLN A 10 13.40 -5.09 17.58
C GLN A 10 12.64 -4.02 18.39
N ALA A 11 12.06 -3.02 17.72
CA ALA A 11 11.28 -1.98 18.39
C ALA A 11 10.00 -2.56 19.01
N LEU A 12 9.28 -3.40 18.26
CA LEU A 12 8.06 -4.05 18.73
C LEU A 12 8.34 -5.01 19.89
N ASN A 13 9.37 -5.86 19.76
CA ASN A 13 9.77 -6.79 20.81
C ASN A 13 10.14 -6.07 22.11
N ARG A 14 10.93 -4.99 22.01
CA ARG A 14 11.26 -4.14 23.16
C ARG A 14 10.02 -3.50 23.79
N ARG A 15 9.07 -3.02 22.99
CA ARG A 15 7.84 -2.38 23.47
C ARG A 15 6.91 -3.34 24.22
N HIS A 16 6.83 -4.60 23.77
CA HIS A 16 5.85 -5.57 24.27
C HIS A 16 6.46 -6.69 25.13
N GLY A 17 7.78 -6.66 25.38
CA GLY A 17 8.47 -7.70 26.14
C GLY A 17 8.50 -9.06 25.43
N HIS A 18 8.42 -9.06 24.10
CA HIS A 18 8.46 -10.27 23.27
C HIS A 18 9.88 -10.55 22.78
N GLY A 19 10.09 -11.76 22.28
CA GLY A 19 11.34 -12.19 21.65
C GLY A 19 11.07 -13.01 20.39
N GLY A 20 12.09 -13.16 19.56
CA GLY A 20 12.00 -13.94 18.32
C GLY A 20 11.52 -13.14 17.11
N HIS A 21 11.17 -13.87 16.05
CA HIS A 21 10.80 -13.31 14.76
C HIS A 21 9.35 -12.80 14.77
N PHE A 22 9.15 -11.56 14.31
CA PHE A 22 7.80 -11.00 14.14
C PHE A 22 7.18 -11.37 12.78
N PHE A 23 7.97 -11.32 11.71
CA PHE A 23 7.49 -11.62 10.37
C PHE A 23 7.47 -13.12 10.10
N GLN A 24 6.34 -13.62 9.58
CA GLN A 24 6.15 -15.05 9.28
C GLN A 24 7.04 -15.58 8.14
N ALA A 25 7.43 -14.73 7.19
CA ALA A 25 8.23 -15.13 6.04
C ALA A 25 9.18 -14.02 5.58
N ARG A 26 10.15 -14.38 4.74
CA ARG A 26 11.05 -13.43 4.07
C ARG A 26 10.26 -12.53 3.10
N TYR A 27 10.72 -11.30 2.95
CA TYR A 27 10.20 -10.38 1.95
C TYR A 27 10.34 -10.94 0.53
N LYS A 28 9.30 -10.78 -0.28
CA LYS A 28 9.28 -11.14 -1.71
C LYS A 28 9.39 -9.88 -2.57
N ALA A 29 10.31 -9.89 -3.53
CA ALA A 29 10.47 -8.85 -4.54
C ALA A 29 10.11 -9.44 -5.90
N ILE A 30 9.07 -8.90 -6.55
CA ILE A 30 8.62 -9.35 -7.87
C ILE A 30 8.80 -8.18 -8.84
N LEU A 31 9.43 -8.45 -9.98
CA LEU A 31 9.53 -7.45 -11.05
C LEU A 31 8.16 -7.30 -11.70
N VAL A 32 7.65 -6.06 -11.73
CA VAL A 32 6.33 -5.74 -12.27
C VAL A 32 6.48 -5.11 -13.64
N ASP A 33 5.86 -5.72 -14.64
CA ASP A 33 5.71 -5.11 -15.96
C ASP A 33 4.67 -3.97 -15.88
N LYS A 34 5.11 -2.77 -16.27
CA LYS A 34 4.31 -1.54 -16.25
C LYS A 34 3.18 -1.55 -17.27
N GLU A 35 3.33 -2.30 -18.36
CA GLU A 35 2.41 -2.29 -19.50
C GLU A 35 1.29 -3.31 -19.35
N HIS A 36 1.60 -4.46 -18.75
CA HIS A 36 0.68 -5.61 -18.74
C HIS A 36 0.12 -5.97 -17.36
N TYR A 37 0.84 -5.69 -16.26
CA TYR A 37 0.48 -6.23 -14.95
C TYR A 37 0.26 -5.18 -13.85
N LEU A 38 0.78 -3.97 -14.02
CA LEU A 38 0.73 -2.95 -12.98
C LEU A 38 -0.70 -2.57 -12.55
N LEU A 39 -1.64 -2.42 -13.48
CA LEU A 39 -3.03 -2.07 -13.14
C LEU A 39 -3.71 -3.15 -12.30
N GLU A 40 -3.53 -4.43 -12.67
CA GLU A 40 -4.06 -5.56 -11.93
C GLU A 40 -3.46 -5.64 -10.52
N LEU A 41 -2.16 -5.42 -10.40
CA LEU A 41 -1.47 -5.38 -9.11
C LEU A 41 -1.99 -4.24 -8.22
N LEU A 42 -2.22 -3.05 -8.79
CA LEU A 42 -2.78 -1.91 -8.06
C LEU A 42 -4.19 -2.21 -7.56
N HIS A 43 -5.06 -2.76 -8.40
CA HIS A 43 -6.39 -3.22 -7.99
C HIS A 43 -6.31 -4.25 -6.88
N TYR A 44 -5.41 -5.22 -6.98
CA TYR A 44 -5.19 -6.20 -5.93
C TYR A 44 -4.83 -5.54 -4.59
N VAL A 45 -3.82 -4.68 -4.56
CA VAL A 45 -3.35 -4.03 -3.32
C VAL A 45 -4.46 -3.19 -2.68
N ILE A 46 -5.18 -2.38 -3.47
CA ILE A 46 -6.24 -1.50 -2.97
C ILE A 46 -7.44 -2.31 -2.47
N LEU A 47 -7.82 -3.39 -3.17
CA LEU A 47 -8.99 -4.20 -2.83
C LEU A 47 -8.73 -5.27 -1.75
N ASN A 48 -7.47 -5.52 -1.38
CA ASN A 48 -7.13 -6.55 -0.39
C ASN A 48 -7.85 -6.38 0.96
N PRO A 49 -7.93 -5.18 1.55
CA PRO A 49 -8.69 -4.97 2.77
C PRO A 49 -10.18 -5.29 2.63
N LEU A 50 -10.80 -5.00 1.47
CA LEU A 50 -12.20 -5.33 1.22
C LEU A 50 -12.41 -6.85 1.03
N ARG A 51 -11.42 -7.53 0.46
CA ARG A 51 -11.42 -8.99 0.27
C ARG A 51 -11.13 -9.77 1.54
N ALA A 52 -10.47 -9.16 2.51
CA ALA A 52 -10.20 -9.75 3.80
C ALA A 52 -11.50 -9.73 4.62
N GLU A 53 -12.03 -10.92 4.89
CA GLU A 53 -13.31 -11.09 5.57
C GLU A 53 -13.33 -10.38 6.93
N GLY A 54 -14.35 -9.55 7.15
CA GLY A 54 -14.56 -8.83 8.41
C GLY A 54 -13.63 -7.64 8.66
N MET A 55 -12.83 -7.21 7.67
CA MET A 55 -11.86 -6.13 7.85
C MET A 55 -12.45 -4.73 7.61
N ILE A 56 -13.12 -4.51 6.47
CA ILE A 56 -13.83 -3.27 6.13
C ILE A 56 -15.04 -3.55 5.23
N ASN A 57 -15.99 -2.60 5.16
CA ASN A 57 -17.11 -2.66 4.22
C ASN A 57 -16.94 -1.71 3.03
N TRP A 58 -16.21 -0.61 3.21
CA TRP A 58 -15.94 0.39 2.19
C TRP A 58 -14.44 0.67 2.12
N LEU A 59 -13.90 0.92 0.92
CA LEU A 59 -12.45 1.18 0.75
C LEU A 59 -12.00 2.42 1.51
N GLU A 60 -12.91 3.37 1.71
CA GLU A 60 -12.71 4.61 2.43
C GLU A 60 -12.43 4.38 3.92
N ASP A 61 -12.83 3.24 4.48
CA ASP A 61 -12.58 2.87 5.87
C ASP A 61 -11.10 2.46 6.09
N TRP A 62 -10.36 2.16 5.02
CA TRP A 62 -8.96 1.70 5.10
C TRP A 62 -7.95 2.85 5.06
N LEU A 63 -7.74 3.47 6.22
CA LEU A 63 -6.83 4.62 6.38
C LEU A 63 -5.34 4.27 6.20
N TRP A 64 -4.98 2.99 6.25
CA TRP A 64 -3.59 2.52 6.18
C TRP A 64 -3.13 2.26 4.73
N SER A 65 -3.55 3.11 3.80
CA SER A 65 -3.12 3.07 2.39
C SER A 65 -3.09 4.48 1.80
N SER A 66 -2.46 4.62 0.63
CA SER A 66 -2.49 5.87 -0.14
C SER A 66 -3.78 6.07 -0.94
N TYR A 67 -4.76 5.15 -0.87
CA TYR A 67 -5.99 5.19 -1.68
C TYR A 67 -6.73 6.52 -1.51
N LEU A 68 -6.98 6.93 -0.27
CA LEU A 68 -7.68 8.19 0.03
C LEU A 68 -6.92 9.42 -0.47
N THR A 69 -5.59 9.43 -0.32
CA THR A 69 -4.74 10.51 -0.86
C THR A 69 -4.80 10.58 -2.38
N VAL A 70 -4.85 9.43 -3.06
CA VAL A 70 -4.94 9.35 -4.52
C VAL A 70 -6.30 9.83 -5.04
N ILE A 71 -7.40 9.44 -4.38
CA ILE A 71 -8.77 9.74 -4.83
C ILE A 71 -9.21 11.15 -4.44
N TRP A 72 -8.91 11.61 -3.22
CA TRP A 72 -9.40 12.89 -2.71
C TRP A 72 -8.39 14.03 -2.81
N GLY A 73 -7.12 13.74 -3.12
CA GLY A 73 -6.08 14.75 -3.30
C GLY A 73 -5.71 15.55 -2.04
N ALA A 74 -6.33 15.25 -0.89
CA ALA A 74 -6.04 15.91 0.38
C ALA A 74 -4.72 15.36 0.96
N LEU A 75 -3.80 16.27 1.31
CA LEU A 75 -2.54 15.96 2.01
C LEU A 75 -1.65 14.94 1.28
N ARG A 76 -1.33 15.19 0.00
CA ARG A 76 -0.32 14.40 -0.73
C ARG A 76 1.09 14.80 -0.29
N PRO A 77 1.87 13.93 0.39
CA PRO A 77 3.26 14.21 0.69
C PRO A 77 4.06 14.36 -0.62
N GLU A 78 5.10 15.20 -0.62
CA GLU A 78 5.90 15.46 -1.82
C GLU A 78 6.54 14.19 -2.42
N TRP A 79 6.87 13.23 -1.57
CA TRP A 79 7.44 11.95 -1.99
C TRP A 79 6.43 10.98 -2.62
N LEU A 80 5.12 11.26 -2.55
CA LEU A 80 4.08 10.39 -3.09
C LEU A 80 3.72 10.79 -4.53
N THR A 81 4.28 10.07 -5.50
CA THR A 81 3.97 10.28 -6.92
C THR A 81 2.65 9.60 -7.30
N THR A 82 1.66 10.40 -7.73
CA THR A 82 0.34 9.91 -8.14
C THR A 82 0.03 10.17 -9.61
N ASP A 83 0.63 11.20 -10.21
CA ASP A 83 0.30 11.66 -11.57
C ASP A 83 0.57 10.59 -12.64
N TRP A 84 1.73 9.93 -12.57
CA TRP A 84 2.09 8.85 -13.48
C TRP A 84 1.15 7.65 -13.36
N LEU A 85 0.81 7.24 -12.12
CA LEU A 85 -0.10 6.14 -11.86
C LEU A 85 -1.51 6.44 -12.39
N LEU A 86 -2.03 7.63 -12.13
CA LEU A 86 -3.35 8.05 -12.60
C LEU A 86 -3.41 8.16 -14.13
N SER A 87 -2.28 8.45 -14.80
CA SER A 87 -2.22 8.47 -16.27
C SER A 87 -2.50 7.11 -16.92
N LEU A 88 -2.33 6.01 -16.18
CA LEU A 88 -2.62 4.64 -16.67
C LEU A 88 -4.13 4.40 -16.83
N PHE A 89 -4.97 5.13 -16.11
CA PHE A 89 -6.44 5.00 -16.19
C PHE A 89 -7.06 5.87 -17.29
N GLY A 90 -6.27 6.75 -17.93
CA GLY A 90 -6.71 7.56 -19.07
C GLY A 90 -6.14 8.98 -19.08
N LYS A 91 -6.17 9.64 -20.24
CA LYS A 91 -5.58 10.98 -20.47
C LYS A 91 -6.44 12.17 -20.01
N ARG A 92 -7.53 11.99 -19.27
CA ARG A 92 -8.46 13.09 -18.94
C ARG A 92 -8.58 13.34 -17.43
N LYS A 93 -7.95 14.42 -16.96
CA LYS A 93 -8.50 15.19 -15.84
C LYS A 93 -9.79 15.85 -16.34
N LYS A 94 -10.95 15.47 -15.82
CA LYS A 94 -12.11 16.38 -15.86
C LYS A 94 -11.73 17.54 -14.94
N THR A 95 -11.33 18.67 -15.53
CA THR A 95 -11.44 19.97 -14.87
C THR A 95 -12.91 20.15 -14.52
N GLY A 96 -13.20 20.14 -13.22
CA GLY A 96 -14.41 20.76 -12.69
C GLY A 96 -14.27 22.27 -12.72
#